data_AF-A0A2V8LAZ1-F1
#
_entry.id   AF-A0A2V8LAZ1-F1
#
_cell.length_a   1.000
_cell.length_b   1.000
_cell.length_c   1.000
_cell.angle_alpha   90.00
_cell.angle_beta   90.00
_cell.angle_gamma   90.00
#
_symmetry.space_group_name_H-M   'P 1'
#
loop_
_entity.id
_entity.type
_entity.pdbx_description
1 polymer ?
#
loop_
_entity_poly.entity_id
_entity_poly.type
_entity_poly.pdbx_seq_one_letter_code
_entity_poly.pdbx_strand_id
1 'polypeptide(L)'
;MATTSESLAFDRGIRPVMEIVLPENADAIISFRGDLELQTRIEELALKSTEGELTEDERAEYTGYVRANKFVAILKRQAKQLSNSQS
;
A
#
# COMPACT_ATOMS: atom_id res chain seq x y z
N MET A 1 -11.66 -12.59 8.46
CA MET A 1 -10.41 -12.78 9.24
C MET A 1 -10.49 -11.85 10.43
N ALA A 2 -10.26 -12.36 11.65
CA ALA A 2 -10.35 -11.54 12.87
C ALA A 2 -9.30 -10.43 12.82
N THR A 3 -9.71 -9.20 13.13
CA THR A 3 -8.80 -8.07 13.28
C THR A 3 -7.84 -8.37 14.42
N THR A 4 -6.55 -8.52 14.12
CA THR A 4 -5.52 -8.81 15.13
C THR A 4 -5.25 -7.58 16.00
N SER A 5 -4.86 -7.79 17.26
CA SER A 5 -4.47 -6.70 18.19
C SER A 5 -3.38 -5.80 17.61
N GLU A 6 -2.47 -6.36 16.81
CA GLU A 6 -1.45 -5.61 16.08
C GLU A 6 -2.07 -4.59 15.10
N SER A 7 -3.03 -4.99 14.26
CA SER A 7 -3.66 -4.08 13.30
C SER A 7 -4.42 -2.95 14.00
N LEU A 8 -5.06 -3.24 15.13
CA LEU A 8 -5.77 -2.22 15.92
C LEU A 8 -4.80 -1.23 16.57
N ALA A 9 -3.69 -1.71 17.13
CA ALA A 9 -2.65 -0.86 17.70
C ALA A 9 -2.00 0.02 16.64
N PHE A 10 -1.69 -0.56 15.48
CA PHE A 10 -1.15 0.19 14.33
C PHE A 10 -2.12 1.27 13.87
N ASP A 11 -3.40 0.95 13.64
CA ASP A 11 -4.43 1.91 13.23
C ASP A 11 -4.56 3.06 14.22
N ARG A 12 -4.57 2.77 15.52
CA ARG A 12 -4.60 3.79 16.56
C ARG A 12 -3.33 4.66 16.53
N GLY A 13 -2.17 4.08 16.27
CA GLY A 13 -0.90 4.78 16.23
C GLY A 13 -0.77 5.76 15.06
N ILE A 14 -1.31 5.40 13.88
CA ILE A 14 -1.19 6.25 12.68
C ILE A 14 -2.32 7.25 12.51
N ARG A 15 -3.48 7.03 13.16
CA ARG A 15 -4.69 7.86 12.99
C ARG A 15 -4.43 9.37 13.14
N PRO A 16 -3.70 9.86 14.16
CA PRO A 16 -3.48 11.30 14.31
C PRO A 16 -2.74 11.93 13.12
N VAL A 17 -1.78 11.22 12.53
CA VAL A 17 -1.06 11.69 11.34
C VAL A 17 -1.98 11.68 10.11
N MET A 18 -2.82 10.65 9.99
CA MET A 18 -3.76 10.52 8.87
C MET A 18 -4.82 11.62 8.87
N GLU A 19 -5.32 12.01 10.04
CA GLU A 19 -6.24 13.14 10.22
C GLU A 19 -5.63 14.50 9.82
N ILE A 20 -4.30 14.61 9.82
CA ILE A 20 -3.58 15.82 9.36
C ILE A 20 -3.40 15.80 7.83
N VAL A 21 -3.01 14.66 7.26
CA VAL A 21 -2.53 14.60 5.86
C VAL A 21 -3.58 14.20 4.83
N LEU A 22 -4.64 13.49 5.24
CA LEU A 22 -5.65 12.93 4.33
C LEU A 22 -6.92 13.77 4.10
N PRO A 23 -7.37 14.72 4.95
CA PRO A 23 -8.68 15.36 4.75
C PRO A 23 -8.91 15.96 3.35
N GLU A 24 -7.89 16.61 2.80
CA GLU A 24 -7.98 17.27 1.49
C GLU A 24 -7.67 16.33 0.31
N ASN A 25 -7.07 15.17 0.57
CA ASN A 25 -6.52 14.28 -0.46
C ASN A 25 -7.12 12.87 -0.44
N ALA A 26 -8.10 12.59 0.43
CA ALA A 26 -8.62 11.24 0.63
C ALA A 26 -9.09 10.61 -0.69
N ASP A 27 -9.86 11.32 -1.49
CA ASP A 27 -10.37 10.80 -2.77
C ASP A 27 -9.27 10.59 -3.82
N ALA A 28 -8.27 11.48 -3.85
CA ALA A 28 -7.09 11.34 -4.71
C ALA A 28 -6.28 10.09 -4.34
N ILE A 29 -6.08 9.85 -3.05
CA ILE A 29 -5.39 8.65 -2.55
C ILE A 29 -6.20 7.38 -2.82
N ILE A 30 -7.52 7.41 -2.64
CA ILE A 30 -8.40 6.28 -2.96
C ILE A 30 -8.31 5.91 -4.45
N SER A 31 -8.33 6.93 -5.30
CA SER A 31 -8.30 6.80 -6.76
C SER A 31 -6.91 6.56 -7.33
N PHE A 32 -5.85 6.74 -6.53
CA PHE A 32 -4.47 6.61 -6.96
C PHE A 32 -4.22 5.25 -7.66
N ARG A 33 -3.70 5.31 -8.87
CA ARG A 33 -3.16 4.15 -9.57
C ARG A 33 -1.69 4.40 -9.82
N GLY A 34 -0.85 3.41 -9.53
CA GLY A 34 0.58 3.50 -9.85
C GLY A 34 0.78 3.59 -11.35
N ASP A 35 1.95 4.06 -11.76
CA ASP A 35 2.35 4.14 -13.16
C ASP A 35 2.24 2.76 -13.86
N LEU A 36 1.83 2.76 -15.12
CA LEU A 36 1.63 1.53 -15.90
C LEU A 36 2.96 0.82 -16.13
N GLU A 37 4.04 1.55 -16.42
CA GLU A 37 5.38 0.97 -16.60
C GLU A 37 5.85 0.26 -15.33
N LEU A 38 5.60 0.87 -14.17
CA LEU A 38 5.90 0.28 -12.87
C LEU A 38 5.06 -0.98 -12.61
N GLN A 39 3.77 -0.99 -12.98
CA GLN A 39 2.92 -2.18 -12.84
C GLN A 39 3.45 -3.33 -13.68
N THR A 40 3.79 -3.08 -14.95
CA THR A 40 4.38 -4.08 -15.84
C THR A 40 5.68 -4.63 -15.27
N ARG A 41 6.57 -3.78 -14.75
CA ARG A 41 7.83 -4.22 -14.12
C ARG A 41 7.59 -5.10 -12.89
N ILE A 42 6.62 -4.76 -12.05
CA ILE A 42 6.26 -5.58 -10.88
C ILE A 42 5.72 -6.95 -11.30
N GLU A 43 4.90 -7.01 -12.36
CA GLU A 43 4.36 -8.26 -12.91
C GLU A 43 5.47 -9.16 -13.48
N GLU A 44 6.42 -8.60 -14.22
CA GLU A 44 7.61 -9.33 -14.69
C GLU A 44 8.40 -9.93 -13.53
N LEU A 45 8.68 -9.13 -12.50
CA LEU A 45 9.42 -9.59 -11.32
C LEU A 45 8.64 -10.66 -10.53
N ALA A 46 7.32 -10.55 -10.45
CA ALA A 46 6.47 -11.55 -9.81
C ALA A 46 6.50 -12.90 -10.55
N LEU A 47 6.51 -12.87 -11.89
CA LEU A 47 6.66 -14.07 -12.72
C LEU A 47 8.02 -14.73 -12.47
N LYS A 48 9.11 -13.97 -12.62
CA LYS A 48 10.47 -14.47 -12.33
C LYS A 48 10.62 -14.98 -10.90
N SER A 49 9.96 -14.33 -9.93
CA SER A 49 9.97 -14.78 -8.53
C SER A 49 9.35 -16.15 -8.36
N THR A 50 8.28 -16.43 -9.13
CA THR A 50 7.56 -17.71 -9.08
C THR A 50 8.40 -18.82 -9.71
N GLU A 51 9.14 -18.50 -10.76
CA GLU A 51 10.06 -19.41 -11.46
C GLU A 51 11.40 -19.58 -10.73
N GLY A 52 11.68 -18.74 -9.73
CA GLY A 52 12.93 -18.77 -8.96
C GLY A 52 14.12 -18.12 -9.68
N GLU A 53 13.86 -17.33 -10.71
CA GLU A 53 14.86 -16.77 -11.63
C GLU A 53 15.32 -15.36 -11.27
N LEU A 54 14.80 -14.77 -10.18
CA LEU A 54 15.22 -13.45 -9.73
C LEU A 54 16.71 -13.44 -9.34
N THR A 55 17.45 -12.54 -10.00
CA THR A 55 18.77 -12.12 -9.52
C THR A 55 18.66 -11.45 -8.14
N GLU A 56 19.79 -11.27 -7.45
CA GLU A 56 19.82 -10.61 -6.14
C GLU A 56 19.30 -9.16 -6.21
N ASP A 57 19.72 -8.41 -7.24
CA ASP A 57 19.26 -7.04 -7.47
C ASP A 57 17.76 -6.99 -7.77
N GLU A 58 17.25 -7.86 -8.64
CA GLU A 58 15.83 -7.94 -8.95
C GLU A 58 14.99 -8.36 -7.74
N ARG A 59 15.52 -9.20 -6.86
CA ARG A 59 14.86 -9.57 -5.60
C ARG A 59 14.77 -8.39 -4.64
N ALA A 60 15.82 -7.59 -4.55
CA ALA A 60 15.82 -6.37 -3.75
C ALA A 60 14.81 -5.35 -4.32
N GLU A 61 14.80 -5.16 -5.65
CA GLU A 61 13.85 -4.32 -6.38
C GLU A 61 12.40 -4.77 -6.09
N TYR A 62 12.09 -6.04 -6.32
CA TYR A 62 10.76 -6.61 -6.12
C TYR A 62 10.30 -6.49 -4.66
N THR A 63 11.19 -6.73 -3.70
CA THR A 63 10.90 -6.56 -2.27
C THR A 63 10.56 -5.11 -1.94
N GLY A 64 11.25 -4.15 -2.55
CA GLY A 64 10.95 -2.72 -2.44
C GLY A 64 9.53 -2.41 -2.91
N TYR A 65 9.15 -2.89 -4.09
CA TYR A 65 7.81 -2.69 -4.63
C TYR A 65 6.71 -3.34 -3.80
N VAL A 66 6.92 -4.57 -3.29
CA VAL A 66 5.96 -5.23 -2.40
C VAL A 66 5.73 -4.40 -1.12
N ARG A 67 6.79 -3.84 -0.53
CA ARG A 67 6.69 -2.96 0.64
C ARG A 67 5.94 -1.67 0.32
N ALA A 68 6.23 -1.04 -0.81
CA ALA A 68 5.54 0.17 -1.26
C ALA A 68 4.04 -0.09 -1.51
N ASN A 69 3.69 -1.21 -2.15
CA ASN A 69 2.30 -1.61 -2.40
C ASN A 69 1.53 -1.83 -1.08
N LYS A 70 2.17 -2.46 -0.09
CA LYS A 70 1.58 -2.61 1.25
C LYS A 70 1.32 -1.25 1.91
N PHE A 71 2.28 -0.33 1.81
CA PHE A 71 2.12 1.02 2.34
C PHE A 71 0.97 1.79 1.68
N VAL A 72 0.89 1.78 0.34
CA VAL A 72 -0.22 2.40 -0.42
C VAL A 72 -1.57 1.78 -0.04
N ALA A 73 -1.64 0.46 0.14
CA ALA A 73 -2.87 -0.22 0.55
C ALA A 73 -3.34 0.24 1.94
N ILE A 74 -2.42 0.45 2.88
CA ILE A 74 -2.71 1.00 4.21
C ILE A 74 -3.25 2.44 4.08
N LEU A 75 -2.58 3.29 3.30
CA LEU A 75 -3.03 4.67 3.07
C LEU A 75 -4.44 4.73 2.49
N LYS A 76 -4.72 3.91 1.46
CA LYS A 76 -6.05 3.80 0.87
C LYS A 76 -7.10 3.34 1.89
N ARG A 77 -6.76 2.41 2.79
CA ARG A 77 -7.66 1.99 3.87
C ARG A 77 -8.01 3.15 4.80
N GLN A 78 -7.00 3.91 5.24
CA GLN A 78 -7.20 5.07 6.12
C GLN A 78 -8.03 6.16 5.45
N ALA A 79 -7.75 6.47 4.17
CA ALA A 79 -8.52 7.43 3.39
C ALA A 79 -10.00 7.02 3.28
N LYS A 80 -10.29 5.73 3.03
CA LYS A 80 -11.67 5.21 3.01
C LYS A 80 -12.36 5.33 4.36
N GLN A 81 -11.66 5.06 5.46
CA GLN A 81 -12.23 5.20 6.81
C GLN A 81 -12.59 6.64 7.14
N LEU A 82 -11.74 7.60 6.78
CA LEU A 82 -12.01 9.03 6.97
C LEU A 82 -13.15 9.52 6.06
N SER A 83 -13.16 9.15 4.78
CA SER A 83 -14.23 9.51 3.84
C SER A 83 -15.60 8.99 4.31
N ASN A 84 -15.67 7.73 4.75
CA ASN A 84 -16.89 7.13 5.29
C ASN A 84 -17.34 7.72 6.64
N SER A 85 -16.44 8.37 7.37
CA SER A 85 -16.77 9.02 8.66
C SER A 85 -17.27 10.47 8.49
N GLN A 86 -17.12 11.04 7.28
CA GLN A 86 -17.57 12.39 6.92
C GLN A 86 -18.86 12.39 6.07
N SER A 87 -19.39 11.21 5.72
CA SER A 87 -20.67 11.02 5.02
C SER A 87 -21.76 10.65 6.01
#